data_AF-A0A1K2E0L5-F1
#
_entry.id   AF-A0A1K2E0L5-F1
#
_cell.length_a   1.000
_cell.length_b   1.000
_cell.length_c   1.000
_cell.angle_alpha   90.00
_cell.angle_beta   90.00
_cell.angle_gamma   90.00
#
_symmetry.space_group_name_H-M   'P 1'
#
loop_
_entity.id
_entity.type
_entity.pdbx_description
1 polymer ?
#
loop_
_entity_poly.entity_id
_entity_poly.type
_entity_poly.pdbx_seq_one_letter_code
_entity_poly.pdbx_strand_id
1 'polypeptide(L)'
;MSKASKTDWGRLAKMDDQDIDTSDVPELGEDFFRRAELHVPVKKAVTIRLDADVLEWFKGQGAGYQTRINQLLRQYMQAQQSHRH
;
A
#
# COMPACT_ATOMS: atom_id res chain seq x y z
N MET A 1 -11.83 -8.04 16.22
CA MET A 1 -12.69 -8.97 15.45
C MET A 1 -12.20 -8.98 14.00
N SER A 2 -11.41 -9.97 13.57
CA SER A 2 -11.00 -10.05 12.16
C SER A 2 -12.22 -10.45 11.32
N LYS A 3 -12.65 -9.60 10.39
CA LYS A 3 -13.65 -9.99 9.39
C LYS A 3 -13.00 -11.09 8.54
N ALA A 4 -13.42 -12.34 8.74
CA ALA A 4 -13.05 -13.41 7.83
C ALA A 4 -13.58 -13.04 6.44
N SER A 5 -12.73 -13.12 5.42
CA SER A 5 -13.14 -12.85 4.05
C SER A 5 -14.28 -13.80 3.67
N LYS A 6 -15.29 -13.28 2.97
CA LYS A 6 -16.39 -14.08 2.41
C LYS A 6 -15.99 -14.84 1.13
N THR A 7 -14.73 -14.71 0.72
CA THR A 7 -14.19 -15.36 -0.47
C THR A 7 -14.01 -16.86 -0.25
N ASP A 8 -14.48 -17.65 -1.21
CA ASP A 8 -14.20 -19.09 -1.27
C ASP A 8 -12.81 -19.33 -1.85
N TRP A 9 -11.80 -19.35 -0.98
CA TRP A 9 -10.40 -19.55 -1.37
C TRP A 9 -10.11 -20.97 -1.88
N GLY A 10 -10.87 -21.97 -1.42
CA GLY A 10 -10.67 -23.36 -1.83
C GLY A 10 -11.08 -23.60 -3.27
N ARG A 11 -12.13 -22.91 -3.74
CA ARG A 11 -12.53 -22.87 -5.14
C ARG A 11 -11.46 -22.20 -6.00
N LEU A 12 -11.03 -20.98 -5.63
CA LEU A 12 -10.07 -20.21 -6.42
C LEU A 12 -8.72 -20.93 -6.54
N ALA A 13 -8.27 -21.61 -5.49
CA ALA A 13 -7.00 -22.36 -5.52
C ALA A 13 -7.00 -23.59 -6.45
N LYS A 14 -8.17 -24.03 -6.91
CA LYS A 14 -8.33 -25.21 -7.80
C LYS A 14 -8.77 -24.81 -9.22
N MET A 15 -8.98 -23.53 -9.47
CA MET A 15 -9.40 -22.99 -10.75
C MET A 15 -8.21 -22.97 -11.71
N ASP A 16 -8.41 -23.41 -12.96
CA ASP A 16 -7.40 -23.29 -14.01
C ASP A 16 -7.38 -21.85 -14.54
N ASP A 17 -6.21 -21.38 -14.98
CA ASP A 17 -6.05 -20.01 -15.49
C ASP A 17 -6.96 -19.74 -16.69
N GLN A 18 -7.28 -20.76 -17.50
CA GLN A 18 -8.16 -20.63 -18.67
C GLN A 18 -9.62 -20.37 -18.31
N ASP A 19 -10.04 -20.73 -17.09
CA ASP A 19 -11.40 -20.52 -16.61
C ASP A 19 -11.60 -19.09 -16.06
N ILE A 20 -10.53 -18.29 -15.95
CA ILE A 20 -10.58 -16.93 -15.41
C ILE A 20 -11.26 -16.01 -16.43
N ASP A 21 -12.39 -15.42 -16.03
CA ASP A 21 -13.06 -14.40 -16.82
C ASP A 21 -12.29 -13.08 -16.75
N THR A 22 -11.70 -12.69 -17.88
CA THR A 22 -10.98 -11.41 -18.06
C THR A 22 -11.72 -10.46 -19.00
N SER A 23 -13.01 -10.68 -19.25
CA SER A 23 -13.78 -9.89 -20.22
C SER A 23 -13.88 -8.40 -19.88
N ASP A 24 -13.72 -8.05 -18.60
CA ASP A 24 -13.72 -6.68 -18.09
C ASP A 24 -12.32 -6.02 -18.06
N VAL A 25 -11.26 -6.80 -18.23
CA VAL A 25 -9.87 -6.33 -18.17
C VAL A 25 -9.13 -6.73 -19.46
N PRO A 26 -9.13 -5.87 -20.49
CA PRO A 26 -8.43 -6.17 -21.74
C PRO A 26 -6.93 -6.30 -21.52
N GLU A 27 -6.27 -7.14 -22.32
CA GLU A 27 -4.82 -7.30 -22.27
C GLU A 27 -4.10 -5.98 -22.56
N LEU A 28 -3.12 -5.64 -21.71
CA LEU A 28 -2.32 -4.43 -21.84
C LEU A 28 -1.20 -4.66 -22.85
N GLY A 29 -1.30 -4.03 -24.02
CA GLY A 29 -0.27 -4.12 -25.07
C GLY A 29 0.95 -3.22 -24.82
N GLU A 30 1.95 -3.34 -25.68
CA GLU A 30 3.19 -2.55 -25.60
C GLU A 30 2.96 -1.03 -25.60
N ASP A 31 1.93 -0.53 -26.30
CA ASP A 31 1.56 0.90 -26.31
C ASP A 31 1.07 1.42 -24.95
N PHE A 32 0.52 0.56 -24.09
CA PHE A 32 0.18 0.91 -22.72
C PHE A 32 1.46 1.10 -21.90
N PHE A 33 2.35 0.10 -21.94
CA PHE A 33 3.61 0.14 -21.18
C PHE A 33 4.58 1.20 -21.68
N ARG A 34 4.60 1.51 -23.00
CA ARG A 34 5.39 2.61 -23.57
C ARG A 34 5.02 3.98 -22.99
N ARG A 35 3.77 4.16 -22.53
CA ARG A 35 3.28 5.40 -21.92
C ARG A 35 3.15 5.32 -20.40
N ALA A 36 3.43 4.16 -19.81
CA ALA A 36 3.33 3.99 -18.38
C ALA A 36 4.47 4.74 -17.69
N GLU A 37 4.12 5.64 -16.77
CA GLU A 37 5.11 6.29 -15.91
C GLU A 37 5.21 5.53 -14.59
N LEU A 38 6.42 5.08 -14.27
CA LEU A 38 6.70 4.49 -12.97
C LEU A 38 6.77 5.60 -11.91
N HIS A 39 5.69 5.77 -11.16
CA HIS A 39 5.68 6.70 -10.04
C HIS A 39 6.19 6.02 -8.75
N VAL A 40 7.50 6.08 -8.49
CA VAL A 40 8.04 5.74 -7.17
C VAL A 40 8.13 7.01 -6.33
N PRO A 41 7.43 7.11 -5.19
CA PRO A 41 7.56 8.28 -4.33
C PRO A 41 9.00 8.38 -3.81
N VAL A 42 9.69 9.44 -4.22
CA VAL A 42 11.07 9.72 -3.80
C VAL A 42 11.08 10.00 -2.29
N LYS A 43 11.74 9.12 -1.53
CA LYS A 43 11.98 9.32 -0.11
C LYS A 43 13.19 10.24 0.06
N LYS A 44 13.02 11.33 0.81
CA LYS A 44 14.14 12.21 1.20
C LYS A 44 14.60 11.81 2.60
N ALA A 45 15.90 11.52 2.73
CA ALA A 45 16.51 11.31 4.04
C ALA A 45 16.62 12.66 4.75
N VAL A 46 15.89 12.82 5.84
CA VAL A 46 15.89 14.03 6.66
C VAL A 46 16.18 13.67 8.11
N THR A 47 16.88 14.56 8.82
CA THR A 47 17.09 14.42 10.26
C THR A 47 16.00 15.20 10.98
N ILE A 48 15.15 14.50 11.73
CA ILE A 48 14.12 15.09 12.59
C ILE A 48 14.32 14.64 14.03
N ARG A 49 13.87 15.45 14.98
CA ARG A 49 13.81 15.06 16.40
C ARG A 49 12.42 14.52 16.69
N LEU A 50 12.37 13.37 17.36
CA LEU A 50 11.16 12.75 17.86
C LEU A 50 11.33 12.57 19.37
N ASP A 51 10.23 12.62 20.11
CA ASP A 51 10.24 12.30 21.53
C ASP A 51 10.69 10.85 21.76
N ALA A 52 11.39 10.64 22.88
CA ALA A 52 12.04 9.35 23.16
C ALA A 52 11.00 8.24 23.34
N ASP A 53 9.89 8.50 24.02
CA ASP A 53 8.80 7.56 24.24
C ASP A 53 8.11 7.17 22.94
N VAL A 54 7.89 8.13 22.03
CA VAL A 54 7.30 7.88 20.71
C VAL A 54 8.22 6.97 19.90
N LEU A 55 9.53 7.25 19.90
CA LEU A 55 10.50 6.43 19.17
C LEU A 55 10.57 5.00 19.72
N GLU A 56 10.60 4.83 21.04
CA GLU A 56 10.63 3.52 21.69
C GLU A 56 9.36 2.73 21.43
N TRP A 57 8.19 3.38 21.45
CA TRP A 57 6.91 2.74 21.09
C TRP A 57 6.93 2.19 19.65
N PHE A 58 7.43 2.98 18.70
CA PHE A 58 7.53 2.55 17.30
C PHE A 58 8.56 1.42 17.10
N LYS A 59 9.70 1.45 17.81
CA LYS A 59 10.68 0.37 17.79
C LYS A 59 10.13 -0.93 18.40
N GLY A 60 9.29 -0.83 19.44
CA GLY A 60 8.63 -1.98 20.06
C GLY A 60 7.72 -2.77 19.10
N GLN A 61 7.31 -2.17 17.98
CA GLN A 61 6.53 -2.83 16.91
C GLN A 61 7.39 -3.66 15.94
N GLY A 62 8.70 -3.74 16.18
CA GLY A 62 9.64 -4.53 15.40
C GLY A 62 10.22 -3.80 14.18
N ALA A 63 10.83 -4.58 13.30
CA ALA A 63 11.48 -4.07 12.09
C ALA A 63 10.53 -3.20 11.24
N GLY A 64 11.08 -2.15 10.62
CA GLY A 64 10.32 -1.24 9.76
C GLY A 64 9.64 -0.07 10.47
N TYR A 65 10.01 0.24 11.72
CA TYR A 65 9.45 1.35 12.49
C TYR A 65 9.50 2.72 11.74
N GLN A 66 10.59 3.00 11.01
CA GLN A 66 10.70 4.20 10.18
C GLN A 66 9.63 4.26 9.07
N THR A 67 9.32 3.11 8.46
CA THR A 67 8.28 3.00 7.43
C THR A 67 6.91 3.27 8.04
N ARG A 68 6.64 2.79 9.26
CA ARG A 68 5.40 3.05 9.99
C ARG A 68 5.24 4.53 10.34
N ILE A 69 6.31 5.18 10.81
CA ILE A 69 6.32 6.62 11.06
C ILE A 69 5.96 7.38 9.77
N ASN A 70 6.61 7.05 8.65
CA ASN A 70 6.32 7.71 7.37
C ASN A 70 4.89 7.45 6.87
N GLN A 71 4.32 6.25 7.09
CA GLN A 71 2.93 5.95 6.76
C GLN A 71 1.94 6.78 7.59
N LEU A 72 2.18 6.91 8.89
CA LEU A 72 1.34 7.71 9.78
C LEU A 72 1.33 9.19 9.35
N LEU A 73 2.52 9.76 9.07
CA LEU A 73 2.65 11.13 8.58
C LEU A 73 1.92 11.34 7.25
N ARG A 74 2.01 10.35 6.33
CA ARG A 74 1.29 10.40 5.05
C ARG A 74 -0.22 10.38 5.22
N GLN A 75 -0.74 9.52 6.09
CA GLN A 75 -2.19 9.45 6.36
C GLN A 75 -2.70 10.77 6.96
N TYR A 76 -1.96 11.33 7.92
CA TYR A 76 -2.29 12.63 8.50
C TYR A 76 -2.31 13.75 7.45
N MET A 77 -1.28 13.81 6.59
CA MET A 77 -1.20 14.76 5.49
C MET A 77 -2.38 14.64 4.52
N GLN A 78 -2.74 13.42 4.12
CA GLN A 78 -3.88 13.16 3.23
C GLN A 78 -5.20 13.58 3.87
N ALA A 79 -5.43 13.21 5.13
CA ALA A 79 -6.63 13.61 5.86
C ALA A 79 -6.77 15.13 5.93
N GLN A 80 -5.69 15.86 6.20
CA GLN A 80 -5.66 17.33 6.19
C GLN A 80 -5.96 17.93 4.81
N GLN A 81 -5.40 17.38 3.73
CA GLN A 81 -5.66 17.86 2.37
C GLN A 81 -7.12 17.68 1.95
N SER A 82 -7.73 16.54 2.29
CA SER A 82 -9.15 16.28 1.99
C SER A 82 -10.12 17.18 2.75
N HIS A 83 -9.75 17.72 3.91
CA HIS A 83 -10.59 18.67 4.68
C HIS A 83 -10.48 20.12 4.19
N ARG A 84 -9.49 20.41 3.33
CA ARG A 84 -9.24 21.76 2.81
C ARG A 84 -9.86 22.01 1.42
N HIS A 85 -10.48 20.97 0.85
CA HIS A 85 -11.28 21.01 -0.37
C HIS A 85 -12.77 20.93 -0.02
#